data_AF-A0A6P0TPG3-F1
#
_entry.id   AF-A0A6P0TPG3-F1
#
_cell.length_a   1.000
_cell.length_b   1.000
_cell.length_c   1.000
_cell.angle_alpha   90.00
_cell.angle_beta   90.00
_cell.angle_gamma   90.00
#
_symmetry.space_group_name_H-M   'P 1'
#
loop_
_entity.id
_entity.type
_entity.pdbx_description
1 polymer ?
#
loop_
_entity_poly.entity_id
_entity_poly.type
_entity_poly.pdbx_seq_one_letter_code
_entity_poly.pdbx_strand_id
1 'polypeptide(L)'
;MEKTINQNEAIRLLEAGEDISPFSVEFNDEKIDAIKVILLGKNGVEVPKELIHYDDDNIDFSDDPDITDEDFETGRLKWLNAEEIPLEQEIKDWLAAEQIDTQELAAKLIRDFYYTSKMLRNTAAL
;
A
#
# COMPACT_ATOMS: atom_id res chain seq x y z
N MET A 1 -32.22 23.53 17.08
CA MET A 1 -31.30 22.72 17.90
C MET A 1 -30.74 21.69 16.96
N GLU A 2 -29.46 21.81 16.59
CA GLU A 2 -28.77 20.73 15.90
C GLU A 2 -28.76 19.52 16.82
N LYS A 3 -29.13 18.35 16.28
CA LYS A 3 -29.18 17.12 17.06
C LYS A 3 -27.81 16.47 16.98
N THR A 4 -27.21 16.18 18.12
CA THR A 4 -25.87 15.57 18.18
C THR A 4 -25.99 14.05 18.15
N ILE A 5 -25.14 13.40 17.36
CA ILE A 5 -25.00 11.94 17.26
C ILE A 5 -23.53 11.55 17.43
N ASN A 6 -23.27 10.31 17.86
CA ASN A 6 -21.90 9.80 17.92
C ASN A 6 -21.47 9.15 16.60
N GLN A 7 -20.19 8.79 16.49
CA GLN A 7 -19.64 8.21 15.26
C GLN A 7 -20.35 6.90 14.83
N ASN A 8 -20.76 6.06 15.78
CA ASN A 8 -21.39 4.77 15.48
C ASN A 8 -22.79 4.97 14.90
N GLU A 9 -23.54 5.93 15.45
CA GLU A 9 -24.86 6.29 14.93
C GLU A 9 -24.75 6.98 13.56
N ALA A 10 -23.77 7.85 13.36
CA ALA A 10 -23.51 8.47 12.06
C ALA A 10 -23.20 7.40 11.00
N ILE A 11 -22.33 6.44 11.31
CA ILE A 11 -22.01 5.30 10.43
C ILE A 11 -23.28 4.49 10.12
N ARG A 12 -24.08 4.16 11.16
CA ARG A 12 -25.33 3.39 10.99
C ARG A 12 -26.32 4.08 10.05
N LEU A 13 -26.49 5.40 10.20
CA LEU A 13 -27.36 6.20 9.33
C LEU A 13 -26.85 6.23 7.89
N LEU A 14 -25.54 6.43 7.70
CA LEU A 14 -24.93 6.42 6.37
C LEU A 14 -25.01 5.06 5.67
N GLU A 15 -24.83 3.96 6.41
CA GLU A 15 -25.00 2.59 5.90
C GLU A 15 -26.46 2.31 5.49
N ALA A 16 -27.43 2.95 6.15
CA ALA A 16 -28.84 2.92 5.77
C ALA A 16 -29.19 3.88 4.61
N GLY A 17 -28.23 4.68 4.14
CA GLY A 17 -28.42 5.68 3.07
C GLY A 17 -29.14 6.95 3.54
N GLU A 18 -29.17 7.21 4.85
CA GLU A 18 -29.76 8.41 5.43
C GLU A 18 -28.79 9.60 5.38
N ASP A 19 -29.35 10.80 5.23
CA ASP A 19 -28.58 12.04 5.26
C ASP A 19 -28.26 12.45 6.71
N ILE A 20 -26.97 12.62 6.99
CA ILE A 20 -26.49 13.06 8.31
C ILE A 20 -26.20 14.56 8.38
N SER A 21 -26.38 15.32 7.29
CA SER A 21 -26.18 16.77 7.26
C SER A 21 -26.95 17.58 8.34
N PRO A 22 -28.12 17.13 8.84
CA PRO A 22 -28.81 17.82 9.94
C PRO A 22 -28.20 17.61 11.33
N PHE A 23 -27.18 16.75 11.46
CA PHE A 23 -26.61 16.33 12.73
C PHE A 23 -25.18 16.83 12.92
N SER A 24 -24.81 17.09 14.17
CA SER A 24 -23.41 17.27 14.57
C SER A 24 -22.86 15.93 15.05
N VAL A 25 -21.72 15.50 14.50
CA VAL A 25 -21.07 14.25 14.91
C VAL A 25 -20.04 14.53 16.00
N GLU A 26 -20.20 13.91 17.16
CA GLU A 26 -19.21 13.94 18.25
C GLU A 26 -18.52 12.59 18.39
N PHE A 27 -17.20 12.60 18.51
CA PHE A 27 -16.40 11.40 18.67
C PHE A 27 -16.23 11.04 20.14
N ASN A 28 -16.35 9.76 20.45
CA ASN A 28 -15.85 9.18 21.70
C ASN A 28 -14.47 8.50 21.46
N ASP A 29 -13.90 7.86 22.48
CA ASP A 29 -12.58 7.22 22.43
C ASP A 29 -12.54 5.89 21.66
N GLU A 30 -13.64 5.44 21.05
CA GLU A 30 -13.69 4.20 20.29
C GLU A 30 -13.01 4.33 18.93
N LYS A 31 -12.24 3.29 18.58
CA LYS A 31 -11.59 3.17 17.29
C LYS A 31 -12.59 2.89 16.17
N ILE A 32 -12.36 3.49 15.01
CA ILE A 32 -13.17 3.37 13.81
C ILE A 32 -12.33 2.73 12.71
N ASP A 33 -12.86 1.68 12.10
CA ASP A 33 -12.24 1.05 10.93
C ASP A 33 -12.01 2.04 9.78
N ALA A 34 -10.84 1.99 9.15
CA ALA A 34 -10.45 2.92 8.09
C ALA A 34 -11.47 2.98 6.93
N ILE A 35 -12.14 1.88 6.58
CA ILE A 35 -13.18 1.84 5.54
C ILE A 35 -14.38 2.70 5.97
N LYS A 36 -14.79 2.62 7.23
CA LYS A 36 -15.88 3.43 7.80
C LYS A 36 -15.48 4.90 7.92
N VAL A 37 -14.21 5.20 8.16
CA VAL A 37 -13.69 6.57 8.14
C VAL A 37 -13.80 7.20 6.75
N ILE A 38 -13.56 6.43 5.68
CA ILE A 38 -13.77 6.91 4.31
C ILE A 38 -15.26 7.26 4.08
N LEU A 39 -16.18 6.46 4.59
CA LEU A 39 -17.62 6.73 4.50
C LEU A 39 -18.00 8.05 5.18
N LEU A 40 -17.49 8.30 6.39
CA LEU A 40 -17.68 9.55 7.12
C LEU A 40 -17.08 10.75 6.37
N GLY A 41 -15.85 10.62 5.86
CA GLY A 41 -15.15 11.67 5.12
C GLY A 41 -15.87 12.07 3.82
N LYS A 42 -16.45 11.10 3.09
CA LYS A 42 -17.28 11.38 1.91
C LYS A 42 -18.51 12.22 2.21
N ASN A 43 -18.97 12.24 3.46
CA ASN A 43 -20.12 13.00 3.93
C ASN A 43 -19.71 14.21 4.79
N GLY A 44 -18.46 14.65 4.67
CA GLY A 44 -17.98 15.90 5.28
C GLY A 44 -17.61 15.78 6.77
N VAL A 45 -17.52 14.57 7.32
CA VAL A 45 -17.12 14.34 8.70
C VAL A 45 -15.64 13.98 8.76
N GLU A 46 -14.83 14.86 9.33
CA GLU A 46 -13.39 14.64 9.51
C GLU A 46 -13.13 13.88 10.82
N VAL A 47 -12.49 12.70 10.71
CA VAL A 47 -12.20 11.83 11.85
C VAL A 47 -10.79 12.08 12.38
N PRO A 48 -10.59 12.29 13.69
CA PRO A 48 -9.26 12.38 14.30
C PRO A 48 -8.42 11.13 14.01
N LYS A 49 -7.16 11.32 13.60
CA LYS A 49 -6.27 10.22 13.16
C LYS A 49 -6.07 9.17 14.24
N GLU A 50 -6.00 9.61 15.49
CA GLU A 50 -5.87 8.78 16.67
C GLU A 50 -7.07 7.87 16.90
N LEU A 51 -8.22 8.08 16.25
CA LEU A 51 -9.38 7.19 16.32
C LEU A 51 -9.44 6.21 15.15
N ILE A 52 -8.59 6.34 14.14
CA ILE A 52 -8.60 5.45 12.98
C ILE A 52 -7.86 4.14 13.33
N HIS A 53 -8.49 3.02 13.01
CA HIS A 53 -7.90 1.70 13.08
C HIS A 53 -7.71 1.13 11.67
N TYR A 54 -6.48 0.72 11.39
CA TYR A 54 -6.11 0.00 10.18
C TYR A 54 -5.94 -1.47 10.57
N ASP A 55 -6.72 -2.34 9.93
CA ASP A 55 -6.62 -3.78 10.11
C ASP A 55 -5.59 -4.34 9.13
N ASP A 56 -4.33 -4.00 9.38
CA ASP A 56 -3.20 -4.39 8.53
C ASP A 56 -3.04 -5.92 8.46
N ASP A 57 -3.52 -6.64 9.49
CA ASP A 57 -3.47 -8.09 9.60
C ASP A 57 -4.44 -8.80 8.63
N ASN A 58 -5.46 -8.10 8.12
CA ASN A 58 -6.44 -8.62 7.17
C ASN A 58 -6.22 -8.14 5.72
N ILE A 59 -5.06 -7.55 5.42
CA ILE A 59 -4.70 -7.24 4.03
C ILE A 59 -4.45 -8.56 3.30
N ASP A 60 -5.32 -8.86 2.33
CA ASP A 60 -5.17 -10.01 1.45
C ASP A 60 -4.09 -9.72 0.39
N PHE A 61 -2.97 -10.42 0.49
CA PHE A 61 -1.87 -10.39 -0.50
C PHE A 61 -1.91 -11.60 -1.44
N SER A 62 -3.00 -12.38 -1.46
CA SER A 62 -3.07 -13.60 -2.28
C SER A 62 -3.05 -13.32 -3.79
N ASP A 63 -3.35 -12.10 -4.20
CA ASP A 63 -3.26 -11.59 -5.57
C ASP A 63 -1.88 -11.03 -5.94
N ASP A 64 -1.00 -10.81 -4.95
CA ASP A 64 0.40 -10.41 -5.13
C ASP A 64 1.33 -11.52 -4.59
N PRO A 65 1.48 -12.64 -5.31
CA PRO A 65 2.28 -13.76 -4.84
C PRO A 65 3.75 -13.37 -4.71
N ASP A 66 4.38 -13.82 -3.63
CA ASP A 66 5.81 -13.66 -3.40
C ASP A 66 6.63 -14.12 -4.62
N ILE A 67 7.68 -13.36 -4.96
CA ILE A 67 8.67 -13.79 -5.95
C ILE A 67 9.35 -15.06 -5.44
N THR A 68 9.35 -16.10 -6.25
CA THR A 68 9.96 -17.40 -5.95
C THR A 68 11.23 -17.63 -6.76
N ASP A 69 12.00 -18.66 -6.37
CA ASP A 69 13.16 -19.12 -7.15
C ASP A 69 12.73 -19.58 -8.55
N GLU A 70 11.55 -20.21 -8.68
CA GLU A 70 10.99 -20.70 -9.95
C GLU A 70 10.72 -19.55 -10.93
N ASP A 71 10.34 -18.36 -10.44
CA ASP A 71 10.04 -17.21 -11.29
C ASP A 71 11.28 -16.69 -12.03
N PHE A 72 12.48 -16.86 -11.45
CA PHE A 72 13.75 -16.57 -12.11
C PHE A 72 14.14 -17.65 -13.12
N GLU A 73 13.90 -18.92 -12.80
CA GLU A 73 14.27 -20.07 -13.64
C GLU A 73 13.40 -20.18 -14.90
N THR A 74 12.11 -19.90 -14.75
CA THR A 74 11.11 -19.96 -15.83
C THR A 74 11.00 -18.68 -16.63
N GLY A 75 11.65 -17.60 -16.20
CA GLY A 75 11.55 -16.28 -16.82
C GLY A 75 10.14 -15.68 -16.71
N ARG A 76 9.33 -16.12 -15.73
CA ARG A 76 7.98 -15.60 -15.48
C ARG A 76 7.98 -14.18 -14.94
N LEU A 77 9.09 -13.73 -14.37
CA LEU A 77 9.30 -12.32 -14.07
C LEU A 77 9.32 -11.53 -15.37
N LYS A 78 8.20 -10.85 -15.64
CA LYS A 78 8.21 -9.68 -16.51
C LYS A 78 9.01 -8.61 -15.79
N TRP A 79 10.30 -8.58 -16.07
CA TRP A 79 11.15 -7.47 -15.70
C TRP A 79 10.44 -6.17 -16.09
N LEU A 80 10.38 -5.21 -15.16
CA LEU A 80 9.96 -3.84 -15.46
C LEU A 80 10.61 -3.45 -16.79
N ASN A 81 9.85 -2.84 -17.71
CA ASN A 81 10.47 -2.30 -18.91
C ASN A 81 11.53 -1.30 -18.42
N ALA A 82 12.79 -1.48 -18.79
CA ALA A 82 13.85 -0.59 -18.34
C ALA A 82 13.57 0.89 -18.68
N GLU A 83 12.75 1.13 -19.71
CA GLU A 83 12.23 2.45 -20.10
C GLU A 83 11.28 3.09 -19.06
N GLU A 84 10.64 2.28 -18.20
CA GLU A 84 9.76 2.74 -17.11
C GLU A 84 10.53 3.07 -15.83
N ILE A 85 11.83 2.72 -15.76
CA ILE A 85 12.68 3.06 -14.62
C ILE A 85 13.23 4.48 -14.85
N PRO A 86 12.82 5.48 -14.05
CA PRO A 86 13.34 6.84 -14.19
C PRO A 86 14.81 6.86 -13.75
N LEU A 87 15.73 6.86 -14.73
CA LEU A 87 17.16 7.00 -14.49
C LEU A 87 17.60 8.45 -14.68
N GLU A 88 18.49 8.90 -13.80
CA GLU A 88 19.21 10.17 -13.94
C GLU A 88 20.08 10.16 -15.22
N GLN A 89 20.29 11.33 -15.81
CA GLN A 89 21.01 11.44 -17.08
C GLN A 89 22.45 10.91 -16.98
N GLU A 90 23.14 11.17 -15.87
CA GLU A 90 24.49 10.67 -15.61
C GLU A 90 24.56 9.13 -15.67
N ILE A 91 23.55 8.46 -15.09
CA ILE A 91 23.47 7.00 -15.10
C ILE A 91 23.21 6.49 -16.52
N LYS A 92 22.33 7.15 -17.28
CA LYS A 92 22.07 6.78 -18.69
C LYS A 92 23.33 6.91 -19.55
N ASP A 93 24.07 8.00 -19.38
CA ASP A 93 25.30 8.28 -20.12
C ASP A 93 26.39 7.25 -19.78
N TRP A 94 26.50 6.88 -18.50
CA TRP A 94 27.41 5.82 -18.05
C TRP A 94 27.05 4.46 -18.65
N LEU A 95 25.77 4.05 -18.59
CA LEU A 95 25.31 2.79 -19.17
C LEU A 95 25.59 2.72 -20.68
N ALA A 96 25.36 3.82 -21.40
CA ALA A 96 25.63 3.92 -22.83
C ALA A 96 27.14 3.84 -23.14
N ALA A 97 27.98 4.53 -22.36
CA ALA A 97 29.43 4.53 -22.53
C ALA A 97 30.05 3.14 -22.34
N GLU A 98 29.56 2.40 -21.33
CA GLU A 98 30.02 1.06 -21.00
C GLU A 98 29.31 -0.05 -21.80
N GLN A 99 28.39 0.32 -22.70
CA GLN A 99 27.57 -0.62 -23.49
C GLN A 99 26.83 -1.64 -22.61
N ILE A 100 26.34 -1.19 -21.45
CA ILE A 100 25.59 -2.03 -20.51
C ILE A 100 24.13 -2.04 -20.93
N ASP A 101 23.57 -3.24 -21.11
CA ASP A 101 22.14 -3.41 -21.32
C ASP A 101 21.38 -3.14 -20.02
N THR A 102 20.54 -2.09 -20.02
CA THR A 102 19.80 -1.65 -18.85
C THR A 102 18.82 -2.71 -18.35
N GLN A 103 18.23 -3.49 -19.26
CA GLN A 103 17.28 -4.55 -18.92
C GLN A 103 18.00 -5.69 -18.20
N GLU A 104 19.17 -6.09 -18.70
CA GLU A 104 20.02 -7.11 -18.11
C GLU A 104 20.56 -6.66 -16.74
N LEU A 105 20.98 -5.40 -16.62
CA LEU A 105 21.44 -4.84 -15.35
C LEU A 105 20.31 -4.83 -14.31
N ALA A 106 19.13 -4.31 -14.66
CA ALA A 106 17.98 -4.29 -13.76
C ALA A 106 17.61 -5.71 -13.30
N ALA A 107 17.63 -6.67 -14.22
CA ALA A 107 17.37 -8.07 -13.91
C ALA A 107 18.35 -8.66 -12.89
N LYS A 108 19.65 -8.38 -13.07
CA LYS A 108 20.70 -8.80 -12.13
C LYS A 108 20.53 -8.17 -10.76
N LEU A 109 20.29 -6.85 -10.70
CA LEU A 109 20.14 -6.13 -9.43
C LEU A 109 18.97 -6.65 -8.59
N ILE A 110 17.81 -6.88 -9.21
CA ILE A 110 16.63 -7.42 -8.52
C ILE A 110 16.89 -8.85 -8.03
N ARG A 111 17.53 -9.68 -8.86
CA ARG A 111 17.90 -11.06 -8.48
C ARG A 111 18.85 -11.07 -7.29
N ASP A 112 19.91 -10.26 -7.34
CA ASP A 112 20.91 -10.19 -6.27
C ASP A 112 20.31 -9.65 -4.97
N PHE A 113 19.42 -8.66 -5.07
CA PHE A 113 18.65 -8.16 -3.94
C PHE A 113 17.80 -9.26 -3.31
N TYR A 114 17.05 -10.02 -4.12
CA TYR A 114 16.21 -11.12 -3.64
C TYR A 114 17.01 -12.18 -2.88
N TYR A 115 18.11 -12.69 -3.46
CA TYR A 115 18.93 -13.70 -2.80
C TYR A 115 19.62 -13.17 -1.55
N THR A 116 20.08 -11.92 -1.57
CA THR A 116 20.69 -11.27 -0.39
C THR A 116 19.66 -11.14 0.74
N SER A 117 18.46 -10.67 0.44
CA SER A 117 17.36 -10.55 1.41
C SER A 117 16.95 -11.90 2.00
N LYS A 118 16.88 -12.95 1.16
CA LYS A 118 16.61 -14.33 1.61
C LYS A 118 17.70 -14.85 2.55
N MET A 119 18.97 -14.61 2.23
CA MET A 119 20.11 -15.00 3.07
C MET A 119 20.12 -14.26 4.42
N LEU A 120 19.82 -12.95 4.43
CA LEU A 120 19.76 -12.16 5.65
C LEU A 120 18.62 -12.61 6.58
N ARG A 121 17.45 -12.95 6.03
CA ARG A 121 16.35 -13.53 6.80
C ARG A 121 16.74 -14.85 7.47
N ASN A 122 17.48 -15.70 6.76
CA ASN A 122 17.95 -16.98 7.29
C ASN A 122 19.03 -16.84 8.36
N THR A 123 19.81 -15.74 8.35
CA THR A 123 20.87 -15.48 9.34
C THR A 123 20.38 -14.73 10.58
N ALA A 124 19.29 -13.97 10.48
CA ALA A 124 18.63 -13.34 11.63
C ALA A 124 17.80 -14.33 12.49
N ALA A 125 17.57 -15.55 11.99
CA ALA A 125 16.82 -16.60 12.69
C ALA A 125 17.69 -17.53 13.57
N LEU A 126 18.90 -17.08 13.97
CA LEU A 126 19.81 -17.76 14.90
C LEU A 126 20.01 -16.96 16.19
#